data_AF-A0A0F8ZU46-F1
#
_entry.id   AF-A0A0F8ZU46-F1
#
_cell.length_a   1.000
_cell.length_b   1.000
_cell.length_c   1.000
_cell.angle_alpha   90.00
_cell.angle_beta   90.00
_cell.angle_gamma   90.00
#
_symmetry.space_group_name_H-M   'P 1'
#
loop_
_entity.id
_entity.type
_entity.pdbx_description
1 polymer ?
#
loop_
_entity_poly.entity_id
_entity_poly.type
_entity_poly.pdbx_seq_one_letter_code
_entity_poly.pdbx_strand_id
1 'polypeptide(L)'
;MAIESKKVFNDGGVEKKEINTGSYANPDGAWWRAKEDVVHEHLTPLINRIQEAQRARFNLFQRYFRMYDGRNVLAWTPQEYSPVLADPPASRVTLNVIQSTIDTVTSKIAKNRPQPMFLTEEGEFSQIQRAKRLTRFVRGVFYANDAYTQGTSVFRTGCVVGTGSWKVSAQNGEPKIEYVFPLEVLVDDEEAFYGEPQNRYQVKVIPKDVLI
;
A
#
# COMPACT_ATOMS: atom_id res chain seq x y z
N MET A 1 -16.50 -35.92 33.35
CA MET A 1 -17.22 -35.26 34.45
C MET A 1 -18.36 -34.50 33.79
N ALA A 2 -19.61 -34.92 34.03
CA ALA A 2 -20.78 -34.50 33.26
C ALA A 2 -21.08 -33.00 33.46
N ILE A 3 -21.39 -32.28 32.38
CA ILE A 3 -21.84 -30.88 32.43
C ILE A 3 -23.32 -30.87 32.06
N GLU A 4 -24.13 -30.47 33.04
CA GLU A 4 -25.59 -30.38 32.94
C GLU A 4 -26.02 -29.32 31.91
N SER A 5 -27.00 -29.69 31.09
CA SER A 5 -27.69 -28.76 30.19
C SER A 5 -28.86 -28.11 30.94
N LYS A 6 -28.78 -26.81 31.19
CA LYS A 6 -29.93 -26.02 31.64
C LYS A 6 -30.79 -25.67 30.43
N LYS A 7 -31.97 -26.31 30.32
CA LYS A 7 -33.00 -25.95 29.34
C LYS A 7 -33.81 -24.77 29.88
N VAL A 8 -33.81 -23.65 29.15
CA VAL A 8 -34.80 -22.58 29.32
C VAL A 8 -35.64 -22.56 28.06
N PHE A 9 -36.93 -22.89 28.19
CA PHE A 9 -37.92 -22.79 27.13
C PHE A 9 -38.54 -21.39 27.14
N ASN A 10 -38.77 -20.80 25.97
CA ASN A 10 -39.76 -19.75 25.79
C ASN A 10 -40.53 -19.95 24.47
N ASP A 11 -41.79 -19.55 24.49
CA ASP A 11 -42.84 -19.88 23.52
C ASP A 11 -42.55 -19.39 22.09
N GLY A 12 -42.54 -20.33 21.14
CA GLY A 12 -42.32 -20.07 19.71
C GLY A 12 -41.37 -21.10 19.11
N GLY A 13 -41.91 -22.29 18.80
CA GLY A 13 -41.15 -23.48 18.41
C GLY A 13 -40.29 -23.36 17.16
N VAL A 14 -39.07 -22.84 17.31
CA VAL A 14 -37.95 -23.07 16.40
C VAL A 14 -36.76 -23.50 17.24
N GLU A 15 -36.42 -24.80 17.18
CA GLU A 15 -35.14 -25.31 17.68
C GLU A 15 -34.01 -24.61 16.92
N LYS A 16 -33.40 -23.58 17.52
CA LYS A 16 -32.03 -23.24 17.17
C LYS A 16 -31.15 -24.26 17.88
N LYS A 17 -30.66 -25.26 17.13
CA LYS A 17 -29.42 -25.94 17.52
C LYS A 17 -28.35 -24.87 17.59
N GLU A 18 -27.97 -24.46 18.80
CA GLU A 18 -26.70 -23.80 19.02
C GLU A 18 -25.62 -24.79 18.63
N ILE A 19 -25.17 -24.67 17.39
CA ILE A 19 -23.93 -25.30 16.95
C ILE A 19 -22.86 -24.60 17.78
N ASN A 20 -22.33 -25.33 18.75
CA ASN A 20 -21.24 -24.90 19.59
C ASN A 20 -19.96 -24.87 18.74
N THR A 21 -19.87 -23.91 17.83
CA THR A 21 -18.65 -23.55 17.15
C THR A 21 -17.89 -22.66 18.11
N GLY A 22 -16.76 -23.14 18.64
CA GLY A 22 -15.75 -22.31 19.28
C GLY A 22 -15.18 -21.33 18.24
N SER A 23 -15.94 -20.30 17.90
CA SER A 23 -15.62 -19.36 16.85
C SER A 23 -15.82 -17.94 17.34
N TYR A 24 -14.72 -17.27 17.68
CA TYR A 24 -14.62 -15.81 17.64
C TYR A 24 -14.72 -15.27 16.20
N ALA A 25 -15.34 -16.02 15.30
CA ALA A 25 -15.49 -15.66 13.91
C ALA A 25 -16.64 -14.67 13.79
N ASN A 26 -16.28 -13.43 13.50
CA ASN A 26 -17.20 -12.48 12.91
C ASN A 26 -17.89 -13.16 11.68
N PRO A 27 -19.22 -13.40 11.70
CA PRO A 27 -19.92 -14.07 10.60
C PRO A 27 -19.82 -13.30 9.27
N ASP A 28 -19.53 -12.00 9.35
CA ASP A 28 -19.51 -11.07 8.23
C ASP A 28 -18.12 -10.90 7.59
N GLY A 29 -17.05 -11.52 8.12
CA GLY A 29 -15.68 -11.40 7.57
C GLY A 29 -15.04 -9.99 7.67
N ALA A 30 -15.72 -9.02 8.28
CA ALA A 30 -15.27 -7.64 8.39
C ALA A 30 -14.26 -7.42 9.53
N TRP A 31 -12.97 -7.21 9.20
CA TRP A 31 -11.89 -7.08 10.20
C TRP A 31 -12.07 -5.88 11.15
N TRP A 32 -12.69 -4.79 10.69
CA TRP A 32 -12.89 -3.57 11.50
C TRP A 32 -13.95 -3.71 12.61
N ARG A 33 -14.68 -4.82 12.66
CA ARG A 33 -15.62 -5.15 13.76
C ARG A 33 -15.02 -6.14 14.75
N ALA A 34 -13.86 -6.70 14.47
CA ALA A 34 -13.19 -7.65 15.36
C ALA A 34 -12.58 -6.93 16.58
N LYS A 35 -12.45 -7.65 17.69
CA LYS A 35 -11.71 -7.16 18.86
C LYS A 35 -10.23 -7.03 18.52
N GLU A 36 -9.59 -5.99 19.03
CA GLU A 36 -8.19 -5.61 18.73
C GLU A 36 -7.21 -6.79 18.79
N ASP A 37 -7.32 -7.64 19.82
CA ASP A 37 -6.45 -8.82 20.00
C ASP A 37 -6.61 -9.87 18.89
N VAL A 38 -7.77 -9.95 18.24
CA VAL A 38 -8.14 -11.01 17.27
C VAL A 38 -8.19 -10.45 15.83
N VAL A 39 -7.97 -9.15 15.62
CA VAL A 39 -8.02 -8.52 14.28
C VAL A 39 -7.07 -9.22 13.30
N HIS A 40 -5.90 -9.63 13.76
CA HIS A 40 -4.89 -10.26 12.92
C HIS A 40 -5.38 -11.59 12.29
N GLU A 41 -6.18 -12.38 13.02
CA GLU A 41 -6.74 -13.64 12.51
C GLU A 41 -7.69 -13.42 11.33
N HIS A 42 -8.34 -12.26 11.25
CA HIS A 42 -9.21 -11.89 10.13
C HIS A 42 -8.46 -11.16 9.02
N LEU A 43 -7.50 -10.29 9.38
CA LEU A 43 -6.77 -9.46 8.44
C LEU A 43 -5.77 -10.27 7.59
N THR A 44 -5.02 -11.19 8.20
CA THR A 44 -3.97 -11.94 7.49
C THR A 44 -4.53 -12.82 6.36
N PRO A 45 -5.60 -13.61 6.56
CA PRO A 45 -6.21 -14.38 5.46
C PRO A 45 -6.77 -13.50 4.35
N LEU A 46 -7.38 -12.36 4.70
CA LEU A 46 -7.90 -11.40 3.73
C LEU A 46 -6.78 -10.81 2.88
N ILE A 47 -5.68 -10.38 3.49
CA ILE A 47 -4.49 -9.88 2.78
C ILE A 47 -3.93 -10.95 1.85
N ASN A 48 -3.79 -12.19 2.32
CA ASN A 48 -3.27 -13.29 1.51
C ASN A 48 -4.18 -13.58 0.30
N ARG A 49 -5.50 -13.52 0.48
CA ARG A 49 -6.47 -13.65 -0.63
C ARG A 49 -6.27 -12.55 -1.67
N ILE A 50 -6.17 -11.30 -1.24
CA ILE A 50 -5.97 -10.16 -2.16
C ILE A 50 -4.63 -10.29 -2.90
N GLN A 51 -3.57 -10.70 -2.20
CA GLN A 51 -2.26 -10.91 -2.82
C GLN A 51 -2.29 -12.01 -3.90
N GLU A 52 -2.98 -13.13 -3.64
CA GLU A 52 -3.12 -14.20 -4.63
C GLU A 52 -3.96 -13.74 -5.84
N ALA A 53 -5.04 -13.00 -5.60
CA ALA A 53 -5.85 -12.42 -6.67
C ALA A 53 -5.04 -11.46 -7.56
N GLN A 54 -4.15 -10.67 -6.96
CA GLN A 54 -3.33 -9.67 -7.64
C GLN A 54 -2.00 -10.20 -8.19
N ARG A 55 -1.76 -11.52 -8.09
CA ARG A 55 -0.51 -12.16 -8.51
C ARG A 55 -0.15 -11.90 -9.96
N ALA A 56 -1.14 -11.87 -10.86
CA ALA A 56 -0.92 -11.53 -12.27
C ALA A 56 -0.35 -10.11 -12.45
N ARG A 57 -0.87 -9.13 -11.69
CA ARG A 57 -0.38 -7.74 -11.69
C ARG A 57 1.05 -7.67 -11.14
N PHE A 58 1.35 -8.40 -10.08
CA PHE A 58 2.70 -8.43 -9.51
C PHE A 58 3.73 -9.08 -10.44
N ASN A 59 3.36 -10.15 -11.15
CA ASN A 59 4.21 -10.75 -12.17
C ASN A 59 4.50 -9.77 -13.32
N LEU A 60 3.52 -8.93 -13.68
CA LEU A 60 3.69 -7.90 -14.69
C LEU A 60 4.66 -6.80 -14.22
N PHE A 61 4.51 -6.32 -12.98
CA PHE A 61 5.44 -5.36 -12.39
C PHE A 61 6.85 -5.92 -12.32
N GLN A 62 7.00 -7.19 -11.94
CA GLN A 62 8.29 -7.89 -11.97
C GLN A 62 8.92 -7.87 -13.36
N ARG A 63 8.14 -8.19 -14.39
CA ARG A 63 8.59 -8.16 -15.78
C ARG A 63 9.07 -6.77 -16.19
N TYR A 64 8.34 -5.72 -15.84
CA TYR A 64 8.73 -4.34 -16.14
C TYR A 64 10.02 -3.93 -15.43
N PHE A 65 10.19 -4.31 -14.17
CA PHE A 65 11.44 -4.07 -13.46
C PHE A 65 12.64 -4.80 -14.07
N ARG A 66 12.46 -6.06 -14.53
CA ARG A 66 13.51 -6.78 -15.26
C ARG A 66 13.93 -6.07 -16.54
N MET A 67 12.96 -5.52 -17.28
CA MET A 67 13.23 -4.71 -18.48
C MET A 67 14.00 -3.42 -18.14
N TYR A 68 13.68 -2.80 -17.01
CA TYR A 68 14.33 -1.57 -16.57
C TYR A 68 15.74 -1.77 -16.00
N ASP A 69 15.97 -2.75 -15.11
CA ASP A 69 17.30 -3.01 -14.53
C ASP A 69 18.21 -3.81 -15.48
N GLY A 70 17.63 -4.47 -16.49
CA GLY A 70 18.38 -5.35 -17.41
C GLY A 70 18.94 -6.59 -16.73
N ARG A 71 18.43 -6.94 -15.54
CA ARG A 71 18.80 -8.13 -14.77
C ARG A 71 17.59 -9.03 -14.57
N ASN A 72 17.83 -10.33 -14.55
CA ASN A 72 16.78 -11.30 -14.27
C ASN A 72 16.54 -11.44 -12.76
N VAL A 73 15.65 -10.62 -12.21
CA VAL A 73 15.20 -10.74 -10.81
C VAL A 73 14.11 -11.81 -10.71
N LEU A 74 14.47 -13.03 -10.31
CA LEU A 74 13.59 -14.21 -10.27
C LEU A 74 12.38 -14.07 -9.31
N ALA A 75 12.55 -13.40 -8.17
CA ALA A 75 11.48 -13.08 -7.24
C ALA A 75 11.78 -11.81 -6.43
N TRP A 76 10.74 -11.26 -5.80
CA TRP A 76 10.82 -10.09 -4.91
C TRP A 76 11.05 -10.47 -3.43
N THR A 77 11.25 -11.76 -3.14
CA THR A 77 11.49 -12.27 -1.79
C THR A 77 12.98 -12.22 -1.43
N PRO A 78 13.35 -11.75 -0.22
CA PRO A 78 14.75 -11.71 0.21
C PRO A 78 15.48 -13.07 0.14
N GLN A 79 14.74 -14.17 0.28
CA GLN A 79 15.26 -15.53 0.30
C GLN A 79 15.70 -16.04 -1.09
N GLU A 80 15.21 -15.46 -2.17
CA GLU A 80 15.48 -15.91 -3.54
C GLU A 80 16.49 -15.03 -4.28
N TYR A 81 17.12 -14.08 -3.58
CA TYR A 81 18.27 -13.32 -4.08
C TYR A 81 19.52 -14.22 -4.10
N SER A 82 19.53 -15.24 -4.95
CA SER A 82 20.71 -16.09 -5.16
C SER A 82 21.60 -15.46 -6.24
N PRO A 83 22.76 -14.88 -5.88
CA PRO A 83 23.73 -14.41 -6.86
C PRO A 83 24.38 -15.58 -7.65
N VAL A 84 24.12 -16.84 -7.28
CA VAL A 84 24.73 -18.02 -7.90
C VAL A 84 24.05 -18.41 -9.22
N LEU A 85 22.82 -17.93 -9.46
CA LEU A 85 22.18 -17.95 -10.79
C LEU A 85 22.36 -16.62 -11.53
N ALA A 86 23.45 -15.89 -11.23
CA ALA A 86 23.82 -14.68 -11.96
C ALA A 86 23.78 -14.99 -13.46
N ASP A 87 22.96 -14.21 -14.15
CA ASP A 87 22.76 -14.23 -15.60
C ASP A 87 24.06 -14.64 -16.32
N PRO A 88 24.03 -15.68 -17.19
CA PRO A 88 25.16 -15.97 -18.06
C PRO A 88 25.63 -14.67 -18.72
N PRO A 89 26.93 -14.47 -19.02
CA PRO A 89 27.41 -13.24 -19.65
C PRO A 89 26.61 -12.84 -20.92
N ALA A 90 26.00 -13.81 -21.59
CA ALA A 90 25.12 -13.66 -22.74
C ALA A 90 23.72 -13.05 -22.44
N SER A 91 23.27 -13.04 -21.19
CA SER A 91 21.96 -12.50 -20.76
C SER A 91 22.07 -11.02 -20.32
N ARG A 92 23.29 -10.47 -20.19
CA ARG A 92 23.47 -9.04 -19.91
C ARG A 92 23.13 -8.22 -21.16
N VAL A 93 22.10 -7.40 -21.04
CA VAL A 93 21.76 -6.41 -22.07
C VAL A 93 22.88 -5.38 -22.16
N THR A 94 23.57 -5.31 -23.31
CA THR A 94 24.68 -4.36 -23.53
C THR A 94 24.21 -2.91 -23.65
N LEU A 95 22.98 -2.70 -24.14
CA LEU A 95 22.34 -1.39 -24.25
C LEU A 95 20.88 -1.46 -23.78
N ASN A 96 20.60 -0.91 -22.60
CA ASN A 96 19.23 -0.79 -22.10
C ASN A 96 18.61 0.55 -22.49
N VAL A 97 17.90 0.57 -23.62
CA VAL A 97 17.20 1.77 -24.12
C VAL A 97 16.05 2.18 -23.19
N ILE A 98 15.40 1.22 -22.54
CA ILE A 98 14.29 1.49 -21.60
C ILE A 98 14.82 2.26 -20.40
N GLN A 99 15.93 1.80 -19.82
CA GLN A 99 16.58 2.51 -18.71
C GLN A 99 16.99 3.93 -19.12
N SER A 100 17.70 4.06 -20.25
CA SER A 100 18.19 5.35 -20.75
C SER A 100 17.07 6.37 -20.99
N THR A 101 15.95 5.93 -21.58
CA THR A 101 14.80 6.81 -21.83
C THR A 101 14.11 7.23 -20.54
N ILE A 102 13.84 6.30 -19.61
CA ILE A 102 13.21 6.59 -18.33
C ILE A 102 14.08 7.53 -17.48
N ASP A 103 15.40 7.31 -17.43
CA ASP A 103 16.33 8.15 -16.68
C ASP A 103 16.40 9.57 -17.25
N THR A 104 16.37 9.69 -18.58
CA THR A 104 16.33 10.98 -19.28
C THR A 104 15.02 11.73 -18.99
N VAL A 105 13.88 11.05 -19.07
CA VAL A 105 12.56 11.65 -18.80
C VAL A 105 12.45 12.05 -17.33
N THR A 106 12.89 11.19 -16.41
CA THR A 106 12.94 11.48 -14.97
C THR A 106 13.80 12.72 -14.70
N SER A 107 15.00 12.79 -15.28
CA SER A 107 15.90 13.95 -15.12
C SER A 107 15.30 15.25 -15.67
N LYS A 108 14.50 15.18 -16.74
CA LYS A 108 13.88 16.35 -17.36
C LYS A 108 12.62 16.82 -16.64
N ILE A 109 11.80 15.91 -16.11
CA ILE A 109 10.50 16.24 -15.50
C ILE A 109 10.63 16.43 -13.99
N ALA A 110 11.33 15.53 -13.30
CA ALA A 110 11.45 15.56 -11.83
C ALA A 110 12.28 16.74 -11.30
N LYS A 111 12.99 17.47 -12.17
CA LYS A 111 13.63 18.75 -11.82
C LYS A 111 12.61 19.82 -11.40
N ASN A 112 11.39 19.73 -11.94
CA ASN A 112 10.32 20.64 -11.57
C ASN A 112 9.85 20.26 -10.17
N ARG A 113 9.69 21.26 -9.30
CA ARG A 113 9.24 21.08 -7.92
C ARG A 113 7.78 21.56 -7.81
N PRO A 114 6.80 20.76 -8.26
CA PRO A 114 5.40 21.15 -8.14
C PRO A 114 5.06 21.29 -6.67
N GLN A 115 4.40 22.40 -6.32
CA GLN A 115 3.98 22.67 -4.95
C GLN A 115 2.47 22.94 -4.96
N PRO A 116 1.69 22.31 -4.06
CA PRO A 116 0.29 22.66 -3.88
C PRO A 116 0.17 24.10 -3.35
N MET A 117 -0.75 24.85 -3.95
CA MET A 117 -1.11 26.20 -3.51
C MET A 117 -2.59 26.23 -3.16
N PHE A 118 -2.92 26.87 -2.03
CA PHE A 118 -4.31 27.05 -1.63
C PHE A 118 -4.81 28.39 -2.15
N LEU A 119 -5.85 28.33 -2.97
CA LEU A 119 -6.52 29.49 -3.54
C LEU A 119 -7.91 29.61 -2.91
N THR A 120 -8.37 30.85 -2.73
CA THR A 120 -9.71 31.16 -2.24
C THR A 120 -10.52 31.77 -3.37
N GLU A 121 -11.73 31.27 -3.59
CA GLU A 121 -12.71 31.88 -4.49
C GLU A 121 -13.61 32.81 -3.68
N GLU A 122 -13.80 34.06 -4.14
CA GLU A 122 -14.61 35.10 -3.47
C GLU A 122 -14.32 35.31 -1.97
N GLY A 123 -13.08 35.01 -1.55
CA GLY A 123 -12.70 35.00 -0.14
C GLY A 123 -12.51 36.39 0.46
N GLU A 124 -12.99 36.57 1.70
CA GLU A 124 -12.64 37.71 2.53
C GLU A 124 -11.12 37.78 2.78
N PHE A 125 -10.60 38.97 3.10
CA PHE A 125 -9.18 39.18 3.42
C PHE A 125 -8.64 38.19 4.46
N SER A 126 -9.46 37.82 5.45
CA SER A 126 -9.15 36.81 6.47
C SER A 126 -8.83 35.44 5.86
N GLN A 127 -9.63 34.99 4.88
CA GLN A 127 -9.49 33.71 4.19
C GLN A 127 -8.28 33.70 3.26
N ILE A 128 -8.04 34.81 2.55
CA ILE A 128 -6.84 34.97 1.70
C ILE A 128 -5.58 34.82 2.56
N GLN A 129 -5.56 35.45 3.74
CA GLN A 129 -4.42 35.35 4.65
C GLN A 129 -4.24 33.95 5.23
N ARG A 130 -5.35 33.25 5.53
CA ARG A 130 -5.33 31.84 5.96
C ARG A 130 -4.77 30.93 4.87
N ALA A 131 -5.18 31.10 3.61
CA ALA A 131 -4.68 30.32 2.48
C ALA A 131 -3.18 30.52 2.24
N LYS A 132 -2.68 31.77 2.36
CA LYS A 132 -1.24 32.05 2.31
C LYS A 132 -0.46 31.35 3.42
N ARG A 133 -0.98 31.35 4.65
CA ARG A 133 -0.37 30.65 5.79
C ARG A 133 -0.38 29.14 5.59
N LEU A 134 -1.48 28.57 5.10
CA LEU A 134 -1.59 27.15 4.81
C LEU A 134 -0.62 26.71 3.69
N THR A 135 -0.47 27.52 2.65
CA THR A 135 0.51 27.28 1.58
C THR A 135 1.95 27.26 2.13
N ARG A 136 2.28 28.17 3.07
CA ARG A 136 3.59 28.15 3.76
C ARG A 136 3.76 26.93 4.64
N PHE A 137 2.71 26.51 5.36
CA PHE A 137 2.73 25.31 6.19
C PHE A 137 3.03 24.07 5.35
N VAL A 138 2.29 23.84 4.26
CA VAL A 138 2.50 22.68 3.38
C VAL A 138 3.88 22.69 2.73
N ARG A 139 4.42 23.88 2.40
CA ARG A 139 5.81 24.01 1.96
C ARG A 139 6.81 23.50 3.01
N GLY A 140 6.56 23.84 4.28
CA GLY A 140 7.36 23.34 5.40
C GLY A 140 7.30 21.82 5.52
N VAL A 141 6.10 21.24 5.41
CA VAL A 141 5.89 19.78 5.43
C VAL A 141 6.65 19.08 4.30
N PHE A 142 6.61 19.63 3.09
CA PHE A 142 7.32 19.07 1.94
C PHE A 142 8.84 19.08 2.13
N TYR A 143 9.36 20.12 2.78
CA TYR A 143 10.79 20.22 3.08
C TYR A 143 11.20 19.25 4.20
N ALA A 144 10.42 19.19 5.29
CA ALA A 144 10.68 18.29 6.42
C ALA A 144 10.63 16.80 6.05
N ASN A 145 9.85 16.45 5.03
CA ASN A 145 9.69 15.07 4.56
C ASN A 145 10.52 14.75 3.31
N ASP A 146 11.42 15.61 2.84
CA ASP A 146 12.16 15.41 1.59
C ASP A 146 11.27 15.04 0.39
N ALA A 147 10.07 15.63 0.34
CA ALA A 147 9.02 15.23 -0.60
C ALA A 147 9.51 15.32 -2.05
N TYR A 148 10.31 16.31 -2.44
CA TYR A 148 10.81 16.41 -3.81
C TYR A 148 11.74 15.26 -4.21
N THR A 149 12.54 14.76 -3.27
CA THR A 149 13.40 13.59 -3.49
C THR A 149 12.55 12.34 -3.64
N GLN A 150 11.61 12.14 -2.71
CA GLN A 150 10.64 11.04 -2.79
C GLN A 150 9.81 11.10 -4.08
N GLY A 151 9.55 12.30 -4.61
CA GLY A 151 8.72 12.53 -5.79
C GLY A 151 9.42 12.15 -7.07
N THR A 152 10.74 12.30 -7.09
CA THR A 152 11.57 11.75 -8.16
C THR A 152 11.47 10.23 -8.18
N SER A 153 11.51 9.58 -7.01
CA SER A 153 11.31 8.13 -6.89
C SER A 153 9.90 7.72 -7.31
N VAL A 154 8.86 8.41 -6.86
CA VAL A 154 7.47 8.17 -7.28
C VAL A 154 7.31 8.26 -8.78
N PHE A 155 7.84 9.32 -9.40
CA PHE A 155 7.75 9.54 -10.83
C PHE A 155 8.46 8.45 -11.61
N ARG A 156 9.71 8.11 -11.22
CA ARG A 156 10.49 7.03 -11.84
C ARG A 156 9.75 5.70 -11.76
N THR A 157 9.22 5.36 -10.59
CA THR A 157 8.45 4.12 -10.41
C THR A 157 7.17 4.12 -11.26
N GLY A 158 6.49 5.26 -11.34
CA GLY A 158 5.37 5.45 -12.27
C GLY A 158 5.76 5.21 -13.73
N CYS A 159 6.95 5.64 -14.16
CA CYS A 159 7.45 5.36 -15.51
C CYS A 159 7.81 3.88 -15.73
N VAL A 160 8.26 3.17 -14.69
CA VAL A 160 8.67 1.75 -14.80
C VAL A 160 7.47 0.83 -14.78
N VAL A 161 6.61 0.93 -13.76
CA VAL A 161 5.49 -0.01 -13.55
C VAL A 161 4.10 0.57 -13.85
N GLY A 162 4.02 1.85 -14.18
CA GLY A 162 2.76 2.54 -14.46
C GLY A 162 2.11 3.20 -13.25
N THR A 163 2.58 2.91 -12.04
CA THR A 163 2.03 3.49 -10.80
C THR A 163 3.14 3.83 -9.83
N GLY A 164 3.07 5.02 -9.23
CA GLY A 164 3.91 5.41 -8.10
C GLY A 164 3.05 6.21 -7.13
N SER A 165 3.18 5.93 -5.84
CA SER A 165 2.31 6.49 -4.82
C SER A 165 3.07 7.07 -3.63
N TRP A 166 2.52 8.14 -3.07
CA TRP A 166 2.83 8.60 -1.73
C TRP A 166 1.70 8.26 -0.78
N LYS A 167 2.07 7.90 0.44
CA LYS A 167 1.17 7.87 1.57
C LYS A 167 1.44 9.09 2.44
N VAL A 168 0.38 9.84 2.71
CA VAL A 168 0.39 10.90 3.72
C VAL A 168 -0.30 10.36 4.96
N SER A 169 0.39 10.37 6.09
CA SER A 169 -0.13 9.89 7.38
C SER A 169 0.17 10.89 8.49
N ALA A 170 -0.65 10.91 9.54
CA ALA A 170 -0.35 11.68 10.74
C ALA A 170 0.47 10.78 11.70
N GLN A 171 1.73 11.11 11.92
CA GLN A 171 2.58 10.45 12.92
C GLN A 171 2.90 11.47 14.01
N ASN A 172 2.53 11.17 15.26
CA ASN A 172 2.74 12.06 16.41
C ASN A 172 2.17 13.48 16.23
N GLY A 173 1.05 13.62 15.51
CA GLY A 173 0.42 14.91 15.22
C GLY A 173 1.07 15.70 14.06
N GLU A 174 2.13 15.17 13.45
CA GLU A 174 2.80 15.77 12.31
C GLU A 174 2.46 15.02 11.00
N PRO A 175 2.23 15.72 9.88
CA PRO A 175 2.02 15.09 8.59
C PRO A 175 3.35 14.53 8.07
N LYS A 176 3.37 13.21 7.87
CA LYS A 176 4.50 12.48 7.28
C LYS A 176 4.16 11.99 5.89
N ILE A 177 5.11 12.18 4.96
CA ILE A 177 5.02 11.71 3.59
C ILE A 177 5.99 10.56 3.41
N GLU A 178 5.47 9.43 2.97
CA GLU A 178 6.24 8.22 2.69
C GLU A 178 6.01 7.76 1.25
N TYR A 179 7.11 7.44 0.58
CA TYR A 179 7.11 6.73 -0.68
C TYR A 179 6.69 5.28 -0.43
N VAL A 180 5.58 4.88 -1.04
CA VAL A 180 5.07 3.52 -0.94
C VAL A 180 5.25 2.84 -2.27
N PHE A 181 5.97 1.72 -2.26
CA PHE A 181 6.21 0.94 -3.45
C PHE A 181 4.89 0.29 -3.92
N PRO A 182 4.60 0.21 -5.23
CA PRO A 182 3.31 -0.31 -5.71
C PRO A 182 2.99 -1.75 -5.29
N LEU A 183 3.99 -2.58 -4.99
CA LEU A 183 3.75 -3.93 -4.45
C LEU A 183 3.28 -3.92 -2.99
N GLU A 184 3.52 -2.84 -2.25
CA GLU A 184 3.06 -2.70 -0.87
C GLU A 184 1.60 -2.28 -0.80
N VAL A 185 1.05 -1.67 -1.85
CA VAL A 185 -0.34 -1.19 -1.89
C VAL A 185 -1.26 -2.31 -2.35
N LEU A 186 -2.17 -2.72 -1.48
CA LEU A 186 -3.19 -3.72 -1.76
C LEU A 186 -4.58 -3.09 -1.67
N VAL A 187 -5.39 -3.43 -2.66
CA VAL A 187 -6.79 -3.04 -2.77
C VAL A 187 -7.52 -4.26 -3.29
N ASP A 188 -8.71 -4.57 -2.79
CA ASP A 188 -9.51 -5.64 -3.39
C ASP A 188 -9.99 -5.20 -4.79
N ASP A 189 -9.74 -6.01 -5.82
CA ASP A 189 -10.11 -5.67 -7.20
C ASP A 189 -11.63 -5.66 -7.39
N GLU A 190 -12.37 -6.48 -6.61
CA GLU A 190 -13.84 -6.47 -6.62
C GLU A 190 -14.39 -5.15 -6.06
N GLU A 191 -13.75 -4.63 -5.00
CA GLU A 191 -14.10 -3.37 -4.36
C GLU A 191 -13.67 -2.16 -5.20
N ALA A 192 -12.52 -2.28 -5.86
CA ALA A 192 -11.95 -1.24 -6.70
C ALA A 192 -12.59 -1.13 -8.09
N PHE A 193 -13.59 -1.95 -8.42
CA PHE A 193 -14.20 -1.97 -9.75
C PHE A 193 -14.69 -0.59 -10.22
N TYR A 194 -15.25 0.20 -9.30
CA TYR A 194 -15.72 1.56 -9.56
C TYR A 194 -14.67 2.65 -9.27
N GLY A 195 -13.45 2.27 -8.88
CA GLY A 195 -12.35 3.20 -8.59
C GLY A 195 -12.40 3.87 -7.22
N GLU A 196 -13.45 3.63 -6.42
CA GLU A 196 -13.62 4.19 -5.07
C GLU A 196 -13.62 3.08 -3.99
N PRO A 197 -12.49 2.38 -3.78
CA PRO A 197 -12.41 1.37 -2.74
C PRO A 197 -12.46 2.04 -1.36
N GLN A 198 -13.25 1.48 -0.45
CA GLN A 198 -13.29 1.90 0.96
C GLN A 198 -12.06 1.38 1.70
N ASN A 199 -11.64 0.15 1.40
CA ASN A 199 -10.50 -0.49 2.05
C ASN A 199 -9.24 -0.41 1.20
N ARG A 200 -8.16 0.06 1.81
CA ARG A 200 -6.81 0.06 1.24
C ARG A 200 -5.83 -0.43 2.29
N TYR A 201 -5.01 -1.39 1.92
CA TYR A 201 -4.03 -1.99 2.82
C TYR A 201 -2.62 -1.66 2.33
N GLN A 202 -1.71 -1.48 3.28
CA GLN A 202 -0.28 -1.37 2.99
C GLN A 202 0.45 -2.50 3.71
N VAL A 203 1.16 -3.33 2.96
CA VAL A 203 1.99 -4.41 3.51
C VAL A 203 3.45 -4.04 3.33
N LYS A 204 4.16 -3.89 4.44
CA LYS A 204 5.59 -3.54 4.45
C LYS A 204 6.38 -4.63 5.15
N VAL A 205 7.50 -5.02 4.56
CA VAL A 205 8.46 -5.93 5.21
C VAL A 205 9.29 -5.09 6.18
N ILE A 206 9.23 -5.42 7.46
CA ILE A 206 9.93 -4.72 8.54
C ILE A 206 10.84 -5.74 9.25
N PRO A 207 12.07 -5.37 9.65
CA PRO A 207 12.90 -6.23 10.48
C PRO A 207 12.20 -6.58 11.79
N LYS A 208 12.34 -7.83 12.26
CA LYS A 208 11.69 -8.32 13.48
C LYS A 208 12.05 -7.46 14.71
N ASP A 209 13.27 -6.97 14.78
CA ASP A 209 13.78 -6.19 15.91
C ASP A 209 13.09 -4.83 16.08
N VAL A 210 12.44 -4.32 15.03
CA VAL A 210 11.71 -3.04 15.05
C VAL A 210 10.26 -3.22 15.53
N LEU A 211 9.78 -4.45 15.66
CA LEU A 211 8.39 -4.79 16.05
C LEU A 211 8.22 -5.09 17.55
N ILE A 212 9.26 -4.90 18.37
CA ILE A 212 9.26 -5.19 19.82
C ILE A 212 8.97 -3.92 20.61
#